data_AF-A5AMG0-F1
#
_entry.id   AF-A5AMG0-F1
#
_cell.length_a   1.000
_cell.length_b   1.000
_cell.length_c   1.000
_cell.angle_alpha   90.00
_cell.angle_beta   90.00
_cell.angle_gamma   90.00
#
_symmetry.space_group_name_H-M   'P 1'
#
loop_
_entity.id
_entity.type
_entity.pdbx_description
1 polymer ?
#
loop_
_entity_poly.entity_id
_entity_poly.type
_entity_poly.pdbx_seq_one_letter_code
_entity_poly.pdbx_strand_id
1 'polypeptide(L)'
;MDEVALVGPSSEGASKSRNINGARKMALKNIEAFVLTFTNPHTFGLALASSAPTALVQVIEMACIQEAGHLRCSGAEIGRFVTMLKNPSPVLKSCAAFALLQFTIPGSRHAVHHASLLQKAVALRTLRAAAAAATAPVEAKVFARIVLRNLEHYQVEASI
;
A
#
# COMPACT_ATOMS: atom_id res chain seq x y z
N MET A 1 37.38 -51.07 24.00
CA MET A 1 35.92 -51.02 24.21
C MET A 1 35.76 -50.13 25.43
N ASP A 2 35.19 -48.93 25.37
CA ASP A 2 34.11 -48.47 24.51
C ASP A 2 34.38 -47.13 23.81
N GLU A 3 33.92 -47.12 22.57
CA GLU A 3 33.80 -46.01 21.65
C GLU A 3 32.53 -45.23 22.01
N VAL A 4 32.64 -43.93 22.31
CA VAL A 4 31.46 -43.06 22.39
C VAL A 4 31.59 -41.94 21.38
N ALA A 5 30.74 -42.09 20.37
CA ALA A 5 30.50 -41.33 19.16
C ALA A 5 30.71 -39.81 19.23
N LEU A 6 31.40 -39.34 18.18
CA LEU A 6 31.50 -37.97 17.69
C LEU A 6 30.11 -37.37 17.44
N VAL A 7 29.74 -36.36 18.21
CA VAL A 7 28.57 -35.51 17.96
C VAL A 7 28.86 -34.66 16.71
N GLY A 8 28.28 -35.07 15.58
CA GLY A 8 28.32 -34.30 14.33
C GLY A 8 27.50 -33.01 14.41
N PRO A 9 27.84 -31.98 13.62
CA PRO A 9 27.10 -30.72 13.61
C PRO A 9 25.72 -30.93 12.98
N SER A 10 24.66 -30.60 13.75
CA SER A 10 23.29 -30.57 13.26
C SER A 10 23.15 -29.52 12.14
N SER A 11 23.11 -30.01 10.91
CA SER A 11 22.82 -29.23 9.70
C SER A 11 21.33 -29.38 9.34
N GLU A 12 20.42 -28.88 10.18
CA GLU A 12 18.96 -28.93 9.92
C GLU A 12 18.28 -27.55 9.71
N GLY A 13 19.04 -26.45 9.65
CA GLY A 13 18.48 -25.10 9.50
C GLY A 13 18.40 -24.53 8.06
N ALA A 14 19.15 -25.09 7.11
CA ALA A 14 19.39 -24.43 5.81
C ALA A 14 18.35 -24.74 4.72
N SER A 15 17.60 -25.84 4.83
CA SER A 15 16.70 -26.30 3.77
C SER A 15 15.32 -25.63 3.80
N LYS A 16 14.73 -25.41 4.99
CA LYS A 16 13.40 -24.78 5.16
C LYS A 16 13.41 -23.27 4.87
N SER A 17 14.49 -22.57 5.21
CA SER A 17 14.65 -21.13 4.95
C SER A 17 14.80 -20.81 3.45
N ARG A 18 15.41 -21.72 2.68
CA ARG A 18 15.65 -21.54 1.23
C ARG A 18 14.35 -21.48 0.42
N ASN A 19 13.33 -22.26 0.79
CA ASN A 19 12.03 -22.26 0.11
C ASN A 19 11.22 -20.99 0.43
N ILE A 20 11.14 -20.58 1.71
CA ILE A 20 10.38 -19.39 2.13
C ILE A 20 10.92 -18.11 1.49
N ASN A 21 12.25 -17.95 1.40
CA ASN A 21 12.83 -16.77 0.76
C ASN A 21 12.50 -16.71 -0.74
N GLY A 22 12.49 -17.85 -1.43
CA GLY A 22 12.05 -17.95 -2.82
C GLY A 22 10.58 -17.58 -3.01
N ALA A 23 9.70 -18.15 -2.18
CA ALA A 23 8.28 -17.85 -2.17
C ALA A 23 8.01 -16.36 -1.88
N ARG A 24 8.73 -15.76 -0.91
CA ARG A 24 8.61 -14.34 -0.59
C ARG A 24 9.00 -13.45 -1.77
N LYS A 25 10.11 -13.75 -2.45
CA LYS A 25 10.52 -12.99 -3.65
C LYS A 25 9.49 -13.10 -4.77
N MET A 26 8.95 -14.29 -5.00
CA MET A 26 7.91 -14.52 -6.00
C MET A 26 6.62 -13.76 -5.66
N ALA A 27 6.19 -13.78 -4.40
CA ALA A 27 5.03 -13.03 -3.94
C ALA A 27 5.20 -11.52 -4.16
N LEU A 28 6.35 -10.95 -3.79
CA LEU A 28 6.63 -9.53 -4.02
C LEU A 28 6.63 -9.20 -5.52
N LYS A 29 7.22 -10.04 -6.37
CA LYS A 29 7.19 -9.84 -7.83
C LYS A 29 5.77 -9.83 -8.38
N ASN A 30 4.89 -10.72 -7.90
CA ASN A 30 3.49 -10.76 -8.34
C ASN A 30 2.70 -9.55 -7.84
N ILE A 31 2.93 -9.10 -6.61
CA ILE A 31 2.31 -7.88 -6.07
C ILE A 31 2.75 -6.65 -6.87
N GLU A 32 4.04 -6.55 -7.18
CA GLU A 32 4.59 -5.46 -7.99
C GLU A 32 3.96 -5.46 -9.39
N ALA A 33 3.95 -6.61 -10.07
CA ALA A 33 3.31 -6.75 -11.38
C ALA A 33 1.83 -6.34 -11.35
N PHE A 34 1.10 -6.76 -10.32
CA PHE A 34 -0.30 -6.38 -10.13
C PHE A 34 -0.48 -4.86 -9.96
N VAL A 35 0.31 -4.18 -9.12
CA VAL A 35 0.19 -2.72 -8.95
C VAL A 35 0.53 -2.00 -10.26
N LEU A 36 1.50 -2.50 -11.01
CA LEU A 36 1.91 -1.92 -12.29
C LEU A 36 0.86 -2.04 -13.39
N THR A 37 -0.10 -2.99 -13.32
CA THR A 37 -1.21 -3.02 -14.29
C THR A 37 -2.11 -1.79 -14.22
N PHE A 38 -2.09 -1.09 -13.09
CA PHE A 38 -2.85 0.14 -12.83
C PHE A 38 -2.01 1.41 -12.91
N THR A 39 -0.76 1.28 -13.38
CA THR A 39 0.20 2.38 -13.40
C THR A 39 0.58 2.73 -14.84
N ASN A 40 0.44 4.01 -15.20
CA ASN A 40 1.00 4.56 -16.43
C ASN A 40 2.14 5.53 -16.09
N PRO A 41 3.38 5.27 -16.53
CA PRO A 41 4.53 6.10 -16.16
C PRO A 41 4.37 7.58 -16.51
N HIS A 42 3.73 7.89 -17.65
CA HIS A 42 3.51 9.27 -18.09
C HIS A 42 2.46 9.97 -17.22
N THR A 43 1.29 9.36 -17.02
CA THR A 43 0.22 9.92 -16.16
C THR A 43 0.71 10.12 -14.73
N PHE A 44 1.44 9.15 -14.17
CA PHE A 44 1.98 9.25 -12.81
C PHE A 44 3.10 10.29 -12.70
N GLY A 45 3.95 10.42 -13.74
CA GLY A 45 4.94 11.49 -13.80
C GLY A 45 4.32 12.89 -13.77
N LEU A 46 3.25 13.10 -14.54
CA LEU A 46 2.48 14.34 -14.54
C LEU A 46 1.81 14.60 -13.19
N ALA A 47 1.16 13.58 -12.61
CA ALA A 47 0.53 13.67 -11.29
C ALA A 47 1.55 13.96 -10.17
N LEU A 48 2.77 13.46 -10.30
CA LEU A 48 3.84 13.74 -9.34
C LEU A 48 4.34 15.19 -9.46
N ALA A 49 4.54 15.68 -10.69
CA ALA A 49 5.03 17.04 -10.96
C ALA A 49 3.98 18.13 -10.76
N SER A 50 2.70 17.80 -10.85
CA SER A 50 1.58 18.74 -10.75
C SER A 50 0.91 18.69 -9.38
N SER A 51 0.43 19.83 -8.88
CA SER A 51 -0.50 19.90 -7.74
C SER A 51 -1.97 19.95 -8.18
N ALA A 52 -2.24 19.95 -9.49
CA ALA A 52 -3.57 20.12 -10.04
C ALA A 52 -4.49 18.91 -9.73
N PRO A 53 -5.75 19.14 -9.34
CA PRO A 53 -6.72 18.06 -9.10
C PRO A 53 -6.93 17.16 -10.31
N THR A 54 -6.95 17.72 -11.52
CA THR A 54 -7.22 17.00 -12.77
C THR A 54 -6.22 15.89 -13.05
N ALA A 55 -4.94 16.09 -12.72
CA ALA A 55 -3.90 15.07 -12.89
C ALA A 55 -4.12 13.87 -11.94
N LEU A 56 -4.66 14.11 -10.75
CA LEU A 56 -4.99 13.05 -9.79
C LEU A 56 -6.25 12.28 -10.20
N VAL A 57 -7.24 12.94 -10.79
CA VAL A 57 -8.46 12.29 -11.30
C VAL A 57 -8.13 11.26 -12.38
N GLN A 58 -7.26 11.59 -13.33
CA GLN A 58 -6.82 10.64 -14.36
C GLN A 58 -6.18 9.39 -13.76
N VAL A 59 -5.39 9.55 -12.69
CA VAL A 59 -4.81 8.39 -11.98
C VAL A 59 -5.89 7.56 -11.30
N ILE A 60 -6.89 8.19 -10.67
CA ILE A 60 -8.01 7.46 -10.05
C ILE A 60 -8.78 6.64 -11.08
N GLU A 61 -9.14 7.25 -12.21
CA GLU A 61 -9.90 6.59 -13.28
C GLU A 61 -9.19 5.33 -13.80
N MET A 62 -7.86 5.41 -13.96
CA MET A 62 -7.05 4.27 -14.40
C MET A 62 -6.84 3.22 -13.32
N ALA A 63 -6.73 3.64 -12.06
CA ALA A 63 -6.36 2.77 -10.96
C ALA A 63 -7.57 2.12 -10.27
N CYS A 64 -8.79 2.60 -10.49
CA CYS A 64 -9.99 2.15 -9.80
C CYS A 64 -10.35 0.70 -10.15
N ILE A 65 -10.59 -0.10 -9.11
CA ILE A 65 -11.18 -1.44 -9.20
C ILE A 65 -12.60 -1.33 -8.64
N GLN A 66 -13.61 -1.46 -9.49
CA GLN A 66 -15.01 -1.25 -9.09
C GLN A 66 -15.43 -2.14 -7.92
N GLU A 67 -15.00 -3.41 -7.94
CA GLU A 67 -15.34 -4.40 -6.93
C GLU A 67 -14.74 -4.09 -5.57
N ALA A 68 -13.61 -3.38 -5.52
CA ALA A 68 -12.95 -3.02 -4.26
C ALA A 68 -13.82 -2.06 -3.41
N GLY A 69 -14.71 -1.29 -4.05
CA GLY A 69 -15.67 -0.44 -3.36
C GLY A 69 -16.71 -1.17 -2.51
N HIS A 70 -16.90 -2.48 -2.75
CA HIS A 70 -17.79 -3.34 -1.96
C HIS A 70 -17.14 -3.96 -0.73
N LEU A 71 -15.80 -3.89 -0.62
CA LEU A 71 -15.08 -4.42 0.53
C LEU A 71 -15.28 -3.49 1.72
N ARG A 72 -15.64 -4.05 2.88
CA ARG A 72 -15.70 -3.32 4.14
C ARG A 72 -14.57 -3.78 5.04
N CYS A 73 -13.65 -2.89 5.36
CA CYS A 73 -12.54 -3.16 6.26
C CYS A 73 -12.86 -2.74 7.71
N SER A 74 -12.35 -3.52 8.65
CA SER A 74 -12.20 -3.19 10.06
C SER A 74 -11.07 -2.17 10.26
N GLY A 75 -11.04 -1.55 11.45
CA GLY A 75 -9.94 -0.67 11.84
C GLY A 75 -8.58 -1.37 11.89
N ALA A 76 -8.55 -2.67 12.22
CA ALA A 76 -7.32 -3.46 12.24
C ALA A 76 -6.76 -3.68 10.82
N GLU A 77 -7.64 -3.95 9.84
CA GLU A 77 -7.25 -4.08 8.43
C GLU A 77 -6.66 -2.78 7.88
N ILE A 78 -7.36 -1.66 8.07
CA ILE A 78 -6.86 -0.33 7.68
C ILE A 78 -5.52 -0.02 8.37
N GLY A 79 -5.41 -0.32 9.67
CA GLY A 79 -4.18 -0.12 10.44
C GLY A 79 -2.97 -0.90 9.90
N ARG A 80 -3.19 -2.11 9.36
CA ARG A 80 -2.12 -2.90 8.73
C ARG A 80 -1.59 -2.22 7.47
N PHE A 81 -2.46 -1.70 6.60
CA PHE A 81 -2.04 -0.96 5.41
C PHE A 81 -1.30 0.33 5.78
N VAL A 82 -1.81 1.08 6.76
CA VAL A 82 -1.12 2.29 7.25
C VAL A 82 0.28 1.95 7.79
N THR A 83 0.42 0.86 8.54
CA THR A 83 1.74 0.40 9.05
C THR A 83 2.65 -0.03 7.90
N MET A 84 2.09 -0.69 6.88
CA MET A 84 2.80 -1.17 5.71
C MET A 84 3.40 -0.04 4.85
N LEU A 85 2.84 1.18 4.89
CA LEU A 85 3.46 2.36 4.26
C LEU A 85 4.87 2.69 4.81
N LYS A 86 5.19 2.23 6.03
CA LYS A 86 6.52 2.42 6.64
C LYS A 86 7.47 1.26 6.34
N ASN A 87 7.04 0.24 5.61
CA ASN A 87 7.85 -0.94 5.33
C ASN A 87 9.08 -0.59 4.46
N PRO A 88 10.27 -1.18 4.69
CA PRO A 88 11.42 -0.94 3.83
C PRO A 88 11.19 -1.37 2.37
N SER A 89 10.35 -2.36 2.11
CA SER A 89 10.04 -2.83 0.75
C SER A 89 9.26 -1.79 -0.04
N PRO A 90 9.78 -1.30 -1.20
CA PRO A 90 9.06 -0.35 -2.05
C PRO A 90 7.73 -0.93 -2.58
N VAL A 91 7.74 -2.22 -2.96
CA VAL A 91 6.56 -2.95 -3.44
C VAL A 91 5.43 -2.92 -2.42
N LEU A 92 5.73 -3.21 -1.15
CA LEU A 92 4.71 -3.20 -0.10
C LEU A 92 4.20 -1.79 0.19
N LYS A 93 5.04 -0.76 0.08
CA LYS A 93 4.58 0.63 0.19
C LYS A 93 3.59 0.99 -0.91
N SER A 94 3.93 0.68 -2.17
CA SER A 94 3.07 0.95 -3.33
C SER A 94 1.75 0.18 -3.23
N CYS A 95 1.80 -1.11 -2.86
CA CYS A 95 0.61 -1.94 -2.65
C CYS A 95 -0.29 -1.39 -1.53
N ALA A 96 0.30 -1.00 -0.40
CA ALA A 96 -0.47 -0.42 0.70
C ALA A 96 -1.14 0.90 0.31
N ALA A 97 -0.42 1.79 -0.36
CA ALA A 97 -0.98 3.05 -0.85
C ALA A 97 -2.09 2.81 -1.88
N PHE A 98 -1.89 1.86 -2.80
CA PHE A 98 -2.89 1.45 -3.78
C PHE A 98 -4.16 0.89 -3.12
N ALA A 99 -4.03 0.01 -2.12
CA ALA A 99 -5.20 -0.51 -1.41
C ALA A 99 -5.98 0.61 -0.69
N LEU A 100 -5.28 1.51 0.00
CA LEU A 100 -5.89 2.65 0.67
C LEU A 100 -6.57 3.62 -0.32
N LEU A 101 -6.00 3.80 -1.52
CA LEU A 101 -6.66 4.51 -2.61
C LEU A 101 -8.01 3.86 -2.90
N GLN A 102 -8.05 2.55 -3.22
CA GLN A 102 -9.29 1.83 -3.56
C GLN A 102 -10.38 2.02 -2.49
N PHE A 103 -9.99 1.93 -1.21
CA PHE A 103 -10.91 2.04 -0.09
C PHE A 103 -11.48 3.44 0.14
N THR A 104 -10.87 4.47 -0.44
CA THR A 104 -11.23 5.88 -0.22
C THR A 104 -11.74 6.57 -1.48
N ILE A 105 -11.89 5.87 -2.61
CA ILE A 105 -12.42 6.46 -3.85
C ILE A 105 -13.84 7.03 -3.60
N PRO A 106 -14.08 8.32 -3.91
CA PRO A 106 -15.41 8.94 -3.85
C PRO A 106 -16.47 8.13 -4.59
N GLY A 107 -17.65 8.01 -3.97
CA GLY A 107 -18.77 7.23 -4.51
C GLY A 107 -18.73 5.72 -4.21
N SER A 108 -17.64 5.19 -3.63
CA SER A 108 -17.62 3.78 -3.21
C SER A 108 -18.49 3.52 -1.98
N ARG A 109 -19.09 2.32 -1.88
CA ARG A 109 -20.12 1.99 -0.86
C ARG A 109 -19.65 2.20 0.58
N HIS A 110 -18.37 1.93 0.86
CA HIS A 110 -17.79 2.00 2.21
C HIS A 110 -16.75 3.12 2.36
N ALA A 111 -16.67 4.06 1.43
CA ALA A 111 -15.63 5.08 1.39
C ALA A 111 -15.62 5.95 2.65
N VAL A 112 -16.79 6.45 3.08
CA VAL A 112 -16.94 7.30 4.28
C VAL A 112 -16.50 6.56 5.54
N HIS A 113 -16.85 5.26 5.65
CA HIS A 113 -16.43 4.41 6.76
C HIS A 113 -14.90 4.28 6.79
N HIS A 114 -14.25 3.95 5.66
CA HIS A 114 -12.79 3.86 5.60
C HIS A 114 -12.09 5.19 5.85
N ALA A 115 -12.67 6.28 5.33
CA ALA A 115 -12.16 7.63 5.58
C ALA A 115 -12.17 7.97 7.07
N SER A 116 -13.27 7.66 7.78
CA SER A 116 -13.35 7.86 9.23
C SER A 116 -12.29 7.05 10.01
N LEU A 117 -11.97 5.83 9.55
CA LEU A 117 -10.90 5.02 10.15
C LEU A 117 -9.50 5.61 9.92
N LEU A 118 -9.30 6.31 8.80
CA LEU A 118 -8.05 6.94 8.38
C LEU A 118 -7.86 8.37 8.90
N GLN A 119 -8.91 9.05 9.35
CA GLN A 119 -8.85 10.40 9.92
C GLN A 119 -8.13 10.48 11.29
N LYS A 120 -7.63 9.36 11.81
CA LYS A 120 -6.74 9.33 12.98
C LYS A 120 -5.43 10.05 12.67
N ALA A 121 -4.96 10.89 13.60
CA ALA A 121 -3.76 11.74 13.41
C ALA A 121 -2.51 10.96 12.96
N VAL A 122 -2.29 9.74 13.47
CA VAL A 122 -1.15 8.90 13.10
C VAL A 122 -1.22 8.40 11.65
N ALA A 123 -2.42 8.06 11.16
CA ALA A 123 -2.61 7.61 9.79
C ALA A 123 -2.37 8.75 8.80
N LEU A 124 -2.95 9.93 9.06
CA LEU A 124 -2.71 11.13 8.26
C LEU A 124 -1.23 11.51 8.20
N ARG A 125 -0.51 11.49 9.33
CA ARG A 125 0.94 11.75 9.35
C ARG A 125 1.72 10.74 8.51
N THR A 126 1.34 9.46 8.58
CA THR A 126 2.01 8.39 7.83
C THR A 126 1.76 8.54 6.34
N LEU A 127 0.53 8.87 5.92
CA LEU A 127 0.19 9.16 4.53
C LEU A 127 0.96 10.38 3.99
N ARG A 128 1.04 11.46 4.77
CA ARG A 128 1.85 12.64 4.40
C ARG A 128 3.32 12.30 4.23
N ALA A 129 3.89 11.51 5.14
CA ALA A 129 5.27 11.05 5.03
C ALA A 129 5.48 10.19 3.78
N ALA A 130 4.55 9.28 3.46
CA ALA A 130 4.62 8.45 2.25
C ALA A 130 4.52 9.30 0.96
N ALA A 131 3.62 10.28 0.93
CA ALA A 131 3.45 11.21 -0.19
C ALA A 131 4.70 12.08 -0.45
N ALA A 132 5.38 12.51 0.62
CA ALA A 132 6.54 13.42 0.55
C ALA A 132 7.90 12.71 0.49
N ALA A 133 7.95 11.38 0.64
CA ALA A 133 9.21 10.65 0.70
C ALA A 133 9.99 10.78 -0.63
N ALA A 134 11.19 11.36 -0.57
CA ALA A 134 12.03 11.60 -1.74
C ALA A 134 12.43 10.30 -2.47
N THR A 135 12.67 9.24 -1.70
CA THR A 135 13.17 7.94 -2.19
C THR A 135 12.06 6.88 -2.32
N ALA A 136 10.79 7.24 -2.09
CA ALA A 136 9.69 6.31 -2.26
C ALA A 136 9.34 6.12 -3.76
N PRO A 137 8.80 4.95 -4.14
CA PRO A 137 8.28 4.74 -5.49
C PRO A 137 7.25 5.80 -5.87
N VAL A 138 7.20 6.14 -7.16
CA VAL A 138 6.27 7.16 -7.68
C VAL A 138 4.83 6.78 -7.38
N GLU A 139 4.48 5.50 -7.51
CA GLU A 139 3.16 4.95 -7.25
C GLU A 139 2.75 5.20 -5.80
N ALA A 140 3.60 4.83 -4.85
CA ALA A 140 3.33 5.02 -3.43
C ALA A 140 3.07 6.51 -3.09
N LYS A 141 3.86 7.41 -3.69
CA LYS A 141 3.73 8.86 -3.47
C LYS A 141 2.42 9.39 -4.04
N VAL A 142 2.12 9.08 -5.31
CA VAL A 142 0.93 9.56 -6.01
C VAL A 142 -0.33 9.01 -5.35
N PHE A 143 -0.39 7.70 -5.08
CA PHE A 143 -1.54 7.10 -4.39
C PHE A 143 -1.75 7.69 -3.00
N ALA A 144 -0.69 7.87 -2.20
CA ALA A 144 -0.83 8.49 -0.88
C ALA A 144 -1.35 9.94 -0.96
N ARG A 145 -0.93 10.71 -1.97
CA ARG A 145 -1.46 12.06 -2.23
C ARG A 145 -2.95 12.03 -2.55
N ILE A 146 -3.39 11.08 -3.37
CA ILE A 146 -4.81 10.93 -3.71
C ILE A 146 -5.61 10.54 -2.48
N VAL A 147 -5.13 9.58 -1.67
CA VAL A 147 -5.80 9.21 -0.41
C VAL A 147 -5.98 10.43 0.48
N LEU A 148 -4.95 11.27 0.65
CA LEU A 148 -5.07 12.51 1.43
C LEU A 148 -6.16 13.44 0.89
N ARG A 149 -6.25 13.61 -0.45
CA ARG A 149 -7.31 14.42 -1.07
C ARG A 149 -8.70 13.84 -0.86
N ASN A 150 -8.85 12.52 -0.97
CA ASN A 150 -10.11 11.86 -0.68
C ASN A 150 -10.54 12.09 0.78
N LEU A 151 -9.60 11.99 1.73
CA LEU A 151 -9.89 12.25 3.15
C LEU A 151 -10.31 13.70 3.42
N GLU A 152 -9.71 14.67 2.73
CA GLU A 152 -10.12 16.08 2.78
C GLU A 152 -11.55 16.25 2.26
N HIS A 153 -11.90 15.60 1.15
CA HIS A 153 -13.25 15.63 0.58
C HIS A 153 -14.31 15.13 1.58
N TYR A 154 -14.11 13.95 2.19
CA TYR A 154 -15.07 13.44 3.20
C TYR A 154 -15.11 14.26 4.49
N GLN A 155 -14.02 14.96 4.84
CA GLN A 155 -14.02 15.86 5.99
C GLN A 155 -14.93 17.07 5.75
N VAL A 156 -14.89 17.63 4.53
CA VAL A 156 -15.77 18.72 4.13
C VAL A 156 -17.22 18.25 4.10
N GLU A 157 -17.50 17.10 3.48
CA GLU A 157 -18.87 16.53 3.44
C GLU A 157 -19.46 16.25 4.82
N ALA A 158 -18.65 15.80 5.78
CA ALA A 158 -19.12 15.54 7.14
C ALA A 158 -19.35 16.81 7.99
N SER A 159 -18.91 17.98 7.50
CA SER A 159 -19.02 19.27 8.19
C SER A 159 -20.17 20.15 7.67
N ILE A 160 -20.90 19.67 6.64
CA ILE A 160 -22.08 20.29 6.04
C ILE A 160 -23.33 19.66 6.64
#